data_AF-A0A0L6U014-F1
#
_entry.id   AF-A0A0L6U014-F1
#
_cell.length_a   1.000
_cell.length_b   1.000
_cell.length_c   1.000
_cell.angle_alpha   90.00
_cell.angle_beta   90.00
_cell.angle_gamma   90.00
#
_symmetry.space_group_name_H-M   'P 1'
#
loop_
_entity.id
_entity.type
_entity.pdbx_description
1 polymer ?
#
loop_
_entity_poly.entity_id
_entity_poly.type
_entity_poly.pdbx_seq_one_letter_code
_entity_poly.pdbx_strand_id
1 'polypeptide(L)'
;MSFEFGMKGYTFGMIALICLAVNILLTVFQIGQVLSSILGLAVLVLAILAFVYGKKELAADPENGKAKTGKTIGLVVIIVEIVLFVISLVFVGILASMLL
;
A
#
# COMPACT_ATOMS: atom_id res chain seq x y z
N MET A 1 12.13 -16.41 -21.07
CA MET A 1 11.13 -15.78 -20.19
C MET A 1 11.88 -14.87 -19.25
N SER A 2 11.64 -13.55 -19.30
CA SER A 2 12.53 -12.61 -18.61
C SER A 2 12.37 -12.74 -17.10
N PHE A 3 13.51 -12.71 -16.40
CA PHE A 3 13.65 -12.65 -14.95
C PHE A 3 12.76 -11.57 -14.29
N GLU A 4 12.31 -10.63 -15.10
CA GLU A 4 11.47 -9.49 -14.77
C GLU A 4 9.99 -9.84 -14.57
N PHE A 5 9.42 -10.83 -15.27
CA PHE A 5 7.98 -11.08 -15.13
C PHE A 5 7.65 -11.71 -13.78
N GLY A 6 8.48 -12.59 -13.22
CA GLY A 6 8.17 -13.34 -11.98
C GLY A 6 8.49 -12.65 -10.65
N MET A 7 8.91 -11.38 -10.67
CA MET A 7 9.28 -10.63 -9.45
C MET A 7 8.63 -9.26 -9.33
N LYS A 8 7.86 -8.78 -10.33
CA LYS A 8 7.31 -7.42 -10.33
C LYS A 8 6.36 -7.23 -9.17
N GLY A 9 5.44 -8.18 -8.96
CA GLY A 9 4.49 -8.15 -7.84
C GLY A 9 5.20 -8.05 -6.48
N TYR A 10 6.27 -8.83 -6.29
CA TYR A 10 7.07 -8.80 -5.07
C TYR A 10 7.79 -7.45 -4.89
N THR A 11 8.44 -6.95 -5.94
CA THR A 11 9.18 -5.68 -5.90
C THR A 11 8.24 -4.51 -5.58
N PHE A 12 7.10 -4.40 -6.27
CA PHE A 12 6.11 -3.37 -5.96
C PHE A 12 5.57 -3.49 -4.53
N GLY A 13 5.35 -4.71 -4.04
CA GLY A 13 4.91 -4.93 -2.67
C GLY A 13 5.92 -4.45 -1.62
N MET A 14 7.21 -4.73 -1.84
CA MET A 14 8.28 -4.27 -0.96
C MET A 14 8.43 -2.75 -0.98
N ILE A 15 8.34 -2.12 -2.15
CA ILE A 15 8.38 -0.65 -2.26
C ILE A 15 7.17 -0.04 -1.53
N ALA A 16 5.98 -0.61 -1.70
CA ALA A 16 4.78 -0.15 -1.00
C ALA A 16 4.94 -0.20 0.54
N LEU A 17 5.54 -1.27 1.08
CA LEU A 17 5.82 -1.39 2.52
C LEU A 17 6.84 -0.34 3.00
N ILE A 18 7.91 -0.09 2.23
CA ILE A 18 8.91 0.93 2.57
C ILE A 18 8.25 2.32 2.57
N CYS A 19 7.47 2.64 1.53
CA CYS A 19 6.75 3.90 1.45
C CYS A 19 5.75 4.07 2.59
N LEU A 20 5.04 3.00 2.98
CA LEU A 20 4.12 3.01 4.13
C LEU A 20 4.89 3.31 5.43
N ALA A 21 6.02 2.63 5.67
CA ALA A 21 6.85 2.86 6.85
C ALA A 21 7.38 4.29 6.91
N VAL A 22 7.87 4.82 5.78
CA VAL A 22 8.32 6.22 5.68
C VAL A 22 7.16 7.18 5.94
N ASN A 23 5.97 6.91 5.39
CA ASN A 23 4.79 7.74 5.61
C ASN A 23 4.42 7.81 7.09
N ILE A 24 4.39 6.66 7.79
CA ILE A 24 4.12 6.59 9.23
C ILE A 24 5.13 7.43 10.02
N LEU A 25 6.42 7.32 9.71
CA LEU A 25 7.46 8.11 10.38
C LEU A 25 7.25 9.61 10.16
N LEU A 26 6.97 10.05 8.93
CA LEU A 26 6.70 11.46 8.64
C LEU A 26 5.47 11.99 9.39
N THR A 27 4.40 11.21 9.46
CA THR A 27 3.19 11.57 10.21
C THR A 27 3.48 11.69 11.72
N VAL A 28 4.21 10.74 12.31
CA VAL A 28 4.55 10.73 13.75
C VAL A 28 5.42 11.92 14.13
N PHE A 29 6.40 12.27 13.29
CA PHE A 29 7.28 13.42 13.54
C PHE A 29 6.65 14.77 13.14
N GLN A 30 5.44 14.77 12.57
CA GLN A 30 4.76 15.95 12.00
C GLN A 30 5.60 16.71 10.95
N ILE A 31 6.52 16.02 10.28
CA ILE A 31 7.40 16.60 9.26
C ILE A 31 6.75 16.42 7.89
N GLY A 32 6.47 17.51 7.19
CA GLY A 32 6.04 17.47 5.79
C GLY A 32 4.65 16.85 5.61
N GLN A 33 3.61 17.36 6.28
CA GLN A 33 2.24 16.85 6.15
C GLN A 33 1.74 16.75 4.69
N VAL A 34 2.13 17.69 3.81
CA VAL A 34 1.79 17.64 2.38
C VAL A 34 2.45 16.43 1.68
N LEU A 35 3.69 16.10 2.06
CA LEU A 35 4.41 14.94 1.53
C LEU A 35 3.80 13.63 2.02
N SER A 36 3.31 13.61 3.26
CA SER A 36 2.63 12.44 3.85
C SER A 36 1.36 12.06 3.06
N SER A 37 0.54 13.03 2.68
CA SER A 37 -0.67 12.78 1.87
C SER A 37 -0.35 12.23 0.48
N ILE A 38 0.68 12.76 -0.18
CA ILE A 38 1.12 12.29 -1.50
C ILE A 38 1.71 10.87 -1.40
N LEU A 39 2.49 10.61 -0.35
CA LEU A 39 3.06 9.30 -0.08
C LEU A 39 1.98 8.25 0.19
N GLY A 40 0.91 8.56 0.94
CA GLY A 40 -0.20 7.64 1.17
C GLY A 40 -0.89 7.22 -0.15
N LEU A 41 -1.13 8.17 -1.04
CA LEU A 41 -1.66 7.88 -2.38
C LEU A 41 -0.71 7.00 -3.21
N ALA A 42 0.60 7.27 -3.15
CA ALA A 42 1.61 6.46 -3.84
C ALA A 42 1.69 5.02 -3.27
N VAL A 43 1.59 4.86 -1.95
CA VAL A 43 1.54 3.55 -1.27
C VAL A 43 0.36 2.74 -1.80
N LEU A 44 -0.82 3.35 -1.89
CA LEU A 44 -2.02 2.68 -2.40
C LEU A 44 -1.85 2.23 -3.85
N VAL A 45 -1.34 3.09 -4.73
CA VAL A 45 -1.09 2.75 -6.14
C VAL A 45 -0.10 1.60 -6.26
N LEU A 46 1.02 1.64 -5.52
CA LEU A 46 2.03 0.59 -5.52
C LEU A 46 1.49 -0.74 -4.97
N ALA A 47 0.65 -0.69 -3.94
CA ALA A 47 -0.01 -1.87 -3.38
C ALA A 47 -0.99 -2.52 -4.38
N ILE A 48 -1.75 -1.70 -5.12
CA ILE A 48 -2.63 -2.18 -6.21
C ILE A 48 -1.79 -2.84 -7.31
N LEU A 49 -0.69 -2.21 -7.73
CA LEU A 49 0.21 -2.79 -8.73
C LEU A 49 0.84 -4.11 -8.23
N ALA A 50 1.27 -4.16 -6.97
CA ALA A 50 1.78 -5.39 -6.35
C ALA A 50 0.76 -6.53 -6.39
N PHE A 51 -0.50 -6.22 -6.08
CA PHE A 51 -1.59 -7.20 -6.13
C PHE A 51 -1.89 -7.66 -7.55
N VAL A 52 -2.02 -6.74 -8.51
CA VAL A 52 -2.36 -7.04 -9.91
C VAL A 52 -1.23 -7.83 -10.58
N TYR A 53 0.02 -7.40 -10.44
CA TYR A 53 1.17 -8.12 -11.00
C TYR A 53 1.38 -9.44 -10.30
N GLY A 54 1.31 -9.51 -8.96
CA GLY A 54 1.39 -10.77 -8.23
C GLY A 54 0.31 -11.77 -8.64
N LYS A 55 -0.93 -11.30 -8.91
CA LYS A 55 -2.01 -12.16 -9.44
C LYS A 55 -1.71 -12.66 -10.87
N LYS A 56 -1.22 -11.79 -11.75
CA LYS A 56 -0.85 -12.17 -13.13
C LYS A 56 0.31 -13.16 -13.15
N GLU A 57 1.30 -12.95 -12.30
CA GLU A 57 2.46 -13.84 -12.13
C GLU A 57 2.06 -15.21 -11.61
N LEU A 58 1.21 -15.26 -10.57
CA LEU A 58 0.73 -16.52 -10.00
C LEU A 58 -0.17 -17.31 -10.98
N ALA A 59 -0.87 -16.62 -11.88
CA ALA A 59 -1.66 -17.25 -12.92
C ALA A 59 -0.79 -17.85 -14.04
N ALA A 60 0.39 -17.26 -14.29
CA ALA A 60 1.36 -17.77 -15.25
C ALA A 60 2.22 -18.90 -14.65
N ASP A 61 2.54 -18.82 -13.36
CA ASP A 61 3.30 -19.81 -12.62
C ASP A 61 2.76 -19.96 -11.18
N PRO A 62 1.92 -20.99 -10.93
CA PRO A 62 1.32 -21.24 -9.62
C PRO A 62 2.31 -21.60 -8.52
N GLU A 63 3.51 -22.09 -8.86
CA GLU A 63 4.54 -22.49 -7.89
C GLU A 63 5.45 -21.31 -7.48
N ASN A 64 5.30 -20.15 -8.13
CA ASN A 64 6.07 -18.96 -7.79
C ASN A 64 5.67 -18.38 -6.42
N GLY A 65 6.42 -18.76 -5.39
CA GLY A 65 6.27 -18.26 -4.02
C GLY A 65 6.44 -16.74 -3.89
N LYS A 66 7.28 -16.10 -4.72
CA LYS A 66 7.47 -14.63 -4.70
C LYS A 66 6.24 -13.90 -5.21
N ALA A 67 5.61 -14.40 -6.26
CA ALA A 67 4.35 -13.87 -6.78
C ALA A 67 3.23 -13.95 -5.74
N LYS A 68 3.15 -15.07 -5.01
CA LYS A 68 2.21 -15.24 -3.88
C LYS A 68 2.46 -14.20 -2.80
N THR A 69 3.71 -14.02 -2.39
CA THR A 69 4.10 -13.02 -1.39
C THR A 69 3.76 -11.60 -1.84
N GLY A 70 4.12 -11.22 -3.08
CA GLY A 70 3.81 -9.89 -3.63
C GLY A 70 2.31 -9.61 -3.67
N LYS A 71 1.51 -10.60 -4.11
CA LYS A 71 0.04 -10.52 -4.08
C LYS A 71 -0.49 -10.33 -2.66
N THR A 72 0.00 -11.11 -1.70
CA THR A 72 -0.45 -11.02 -0.30
C THR A 72 -0.08 -9.69 0.31
N ILE A 73 1.17 -9.21 0.13
CA ILE A 73 1.60 -7.90 0.63
C ILE A 73 0.72 -6.80 0.03
N GLY A 74 0.51 -6.80 -1.28
CA GLY A 74 -0.35 -5.82 -1.95
C GLY A 74 -1.76 -5.79 -1.36
N LEU A 75 -2.38 -6.96 -1.15
CA LEU A 75 -3.70 -7.07 -0.52
C LEU A 75 -3.70 -6.49 0.90
N VAL A 76 -2.72 -6.87 1.74
CA VAL A 76 -2.64 -6.42 3.14
C VAL A 76 -2.47 -4.91 3.21
N VAL A 77 -1.58 -4.33 2.40
CA VAL A 77 -1.34 -2.87 2.39
C VAL A 77 -2.59 -2.12 1.94
N ILE A 78 -3.32 -2.61 0.92
CA ILE A 78 -4.61 -2.02 0.51
C ILE A 78 -5.61 -2.02 1.66
N ILE A 79 -5.75 -3.13 2.38
CA ILE A 79 -6.68 -3.23 3.51
C ILE A 79 -6.30 -2.23 4.61
N VAL A 80 -5.00 -2.14 4.95
CA VAL A 80 -4.50 -1.18 5.95
C VAL A 80 -4.82 0.26 5.55
N GLU A 81 -4.56 0.66 4.31
CA GLU A 81 -4.87 2.00 3.81
C GLU A 81 -6.37 2.32 3.87
N ILE A 82 -7.24 1.37 3.50
CA ILE A 82 -8.70 1.54 3.61
C ILE A 82 -9.12 1.74 5.07
N VAL A 83 -8.57 0.94 6.00
CA VAL A 83 -8.87 1.07 7.44
C VAL A 83 -8.42 2.44 7.96
N LEU A 84 -7.21 2.88 7.62
CA LEU A 84 -6.70 4.20 8.02
C LEU A 84 -7.56 5.34 7.47
N PHE A 85 -8.00 5.23 6.22
CA PHE A 85 -8.88 6.21 5.60
C PHE A 85 -10.24 6.29 6.31
N VAL A 86 -10.86 5.15 6.64
CA VAL A 86 -12.13 5.12 7.39
C VAL A 86 -11.97 5.74 8.78
N ILE A 87 -10.88 5.43 9.50
CA ILE A 87 -10.59 6.04 10.82
C ILE A 87 -10.47 7.55 10.69
N SER A 88 -9.78 8.03 9.65
CA SER A 88 -9.59 9.45 9.38
C SER A 88 -10.93 10.15 9.11
N LEU A 89 -11.81 9.54 8.31
CA LEU A 89 -13.16 10.07 8.05
C LEU A 89 -14.00 10.15 9.33
N VAL A 90 -13.98 9.13 10.18
CA VAL A 90 -14.71 9.13 11.46
C VAL A 90 -14.19 10.24 12.37
N PHE A 91 -12.87 10.40 12.48
CA PHE A 91 -12.27 11.47 13.29
C PHE A 91 -12.67 12.86 12.79
N VAL A 92 -12.60 13.10 11.48
CA VAL A 92 -13.02 14.37 10.87
C VAL A 92 -14.51 14.62 11.10
N GLY A 93 -15.36 13.59 10.96
CA GLY A 93 -16.79 13.69 11.22
C GLY A 93 -17.13 14.06 12.66
N ILE A 94 -16.44 13.46 13.63
CA ILE A 94 -16.59 13.80 15.07
C ILE A 94 -16.11 15.23 15.33
N LEU A 95 -14.96 15.63 14.77
CA LEU A 95 -14.45 16.99 14.95
C LEU A 95 -15.42 18.03 14.38
N ALA A 96 -15.98 17.76 13.20
CA ALA A 96 -16.96 18.63 12.57
C ALA A 96 -18.26 18.77 13.38
N SER A 97 -18.72 17.70 14.04
CA SER A 97 -19.91 17.76 14.88
C SER A 97 -19.70 18.47 16.22
N MET A 98 -18.46 18.56 16.72
CA MET A 98 -18.11 19.34 17.92
C MET A 98 -17.97 20.85 17.66
N LEU A 99 -17.80 21.25 16.39
CA LEU A 99 -17.64 22.66 15.98
C LEU A 99 -18.96 23.33 15.53
N LEU A 100 -20.06 22.57 15.46
CA LEU A 100 -21.42 23.03 15.18
C LEU A 100 -22.23 23.14 16.47
#